data_AF-A0A1F8RHM8-F1
#
_entry.id   AF-A0A1F8RHM8-F1
#
_cell.length_a   1.000
_cell.length_b   1.000
_cell.length_c   1.000
_cell.angle_alpha   90.00
_cell.angle_beta   90.00
_cell.angle_gamma   90.00
#
_symmetry.space_group_name_H-M   'P 1'
#
loop_
_entity.id
_entity.type
_entity.pdbx_description
1 polymer ?
#
loop_
_entity_poly.entity_id
_entity_poly.type
_entity_poly.pdbx_seq_one_letter_code
_entity_poly.pdbx_strand_id
1 'polypeptide(L)'
;MSKSVEVAVTTGVYVIAVFIFAGVTTGMFQALSLRVPDAISRLLFVGGAGLIPIIAVANVYDPLADPTAQDFRRGLSKMVAVLPRLLLPFTVVVLVIYLGFIPFNFMAPFNNRDTLIVYNGMLFAVIGLLLGATPLRADELSPRYQTALRAGILAIAVLVIVVSAYALAAIVYRTVQGGLTLNRLAVIGWNSLNIGLLGLLTYRQFRSGKEKWIESLHATFSLGSVGYFVWAAFLTLALPWLF
;
A
#
# COMPACT_ATOMS: atom_id res chain seq x y z
N MET A 1 15.90 -23.93 -11.74
CA MET A 1 14.42 -23.97 -11.50
C MET A 1 13.73 -24.09 -12.84
N SER A 2 12.69 -24.92 -12.97
CA SER A 2 11.86 -24.94 -14.19
C SER A 2 10.93 -23.72 -14.21
N LYS A 3 10.58 -23.21 -15.40
CA LYS A 3 9.65 -22.06 -15.56
C LYS A 3 8.31 -22.29 -14.87
N SER A 4 7.85 -23.53 -14.79
CA SER A 4 6.64 -23.92 -14.08
C SER A 4 6.70 -23.63 -12.58
N VAL A 5 7.86 -23.83 -11.94
CA VAL A 5 8.06 -23.50 -10.52
C VAL A 5 8.06 -21.98 -10.32
N GLU A 6 8.70 -21.23 -11.22
CA GLU A 6 8.70 -19.77 -11.18
C GLU A 6 7.26 -19.20 -11.28
N VAL A 7 6.46 -19.69 -12.23
CA VAL A 7 5.04 -19.33 -12.38
C VAL A 7 4.24 -19.68 -11.13
N ALA A 8 4.46 -20.86 -10.54
CA ALA A 8 3.75 -21.28 -9.34
C ALA A 8 4.05 -20.35 -8.15
N VAL A 9 5.33 -19.98 -7.97
CA VAL A 9 5.74 -19.02 -6.93
C VAL A 9 5.15 -17.63 -7.18
N THR A 10 5.22 -17.12 -8.42
CA THR A 10 4.60 -15.83 -8.78
C THR A 10 3.11 -15.83 -8.48
N THR A 11 2.42 -16.88 -8.91
CA THR A 11 0.98 -17.05 -8.71
C THR A 11 0.65 -17.01 -7.22
N GLY A 12 1.39 -17.78 -6.40
CA GLY A 12 1.20 -17.79 -4.94
C GLY A 12 1.37 -16.41 -4.31
N VAL A 13 2.46 -15.72 -4.61
CA VAL A 13 2.72 -14.36 -4.09
C VAL A 13 1.62 -13.38 -4.53
N TYR A 14 1.19 -13.47 -5.79
CA TYR A 14 0.19 -12.56 -6.35
C TYR A 14 -1.20 -12.80 -5.75
N VAL A 15 -1.56 -14.06 -5.53
CA VAL A 15 -2.80 -14.44 -4.85
C VAL A 15 -2.80 -13.87 -3.43
N ILE A 16 -1.70 -14.00 -2.68
CA ILE A 16 -1.59 -13.44 -1.32
C ILE A 16 -1.81 -11.92 -1.34
N ALA A 17 -1.15 -11.20 -2.24
CA ALA A 17 -1.29 -9.76 -2.33
C ALA A 17 -2.70 -9.31 -2.75
N VAL A 18 -3.37 -10.05 -3.64
CA VAL A 18 -4.80 -9.79 -3.96
C VAL A 18 -5.69 -10.05 -2.74
N PHE A 19 -5.46 -11.11 -1.98
CA PHE A 19 -6.20 -11.38 -0.75
C PHE A 19 -5.99 -10.30 0.31
N ILE A 20 -4.76 -9.81 0.47
CA ILE A 20 -4.45 -8.67 1.36
C ILE A 20 -5.22 -7.43 0.89
N PHE A 21 -5.15 -7.11 -0.41
CA PHE A 21 -5.87 -5.97 -0.98
C PHE A 21 -7.39 -6.06 -0.75
N ALA A 22 -7.99 -7.22 -1.03
CA ALA A 22 -9.41 -7.48 -0.85
C ALA A 22 -9.82 -7.44 0.64
N GLY A 23 -9.01 -8.02 1.53
CA GLY A 23 -9.23 -8.03 2.97
C GLY A 23 -9.13 -6.64 3.58
N VAL A 24 -8.11 -5.85 3.22
CA VAL A 24 -7.96 -4.45 3.63
C VAL A 24 -9.15 -3.62 3.14
N THR A 25 -9.50 -3.74 1.85
CA THR A 25 -10.64 -3.02 1.26
C THR A 25 -11.93 -3.32 2.02
N THR A 26 -12.22 -4.61 2.24
CA THR A 26 -13.41 -5.04 2.97
C THR A 26 -13.41 -4.52 4.40
N GLY A 27 -12.27 -4.65 5.10
CA GLY A 27 -12.12 -4.16 6.46
C GLY A 27 -12.33 -2.65 6.57
N MET A 28 -11.84 -1.87 5.60
CA MET A 28 -12.03 -0.41 5.58
C MET A 28 -13.52 -0.06 5.52
N PHE A 29 -14.27 -0.61 4.57
CA PHE A 29 -15.71 -0.35 4.47
C PHE A 29 -16.46 -0.81 5.73
N GLN A 30 -16.10 -1.97 6.29
CA GLN A 30 -16.67 -2.43 7.57
C GLN A 30 -16.35 -1.49 8.73
N ALA A 31 -15.18 -0.84 8.72
CA ALA A 31 -14.81 0.15 9.74
C ALA A 31 -15.66 1.44 9.67
N LEU A 32 -16.29 1.71 8.53
CA LEU A 32 -17.33 2.74 8.36
C LEU A 32 -18.75 2.19 8.59
N SER A 33 -18.89 0.99 9.15
CA SER A 33 -20.18 0.28 9.30
C SER A 33 -20.90 0.02 7.98
N LEU A 34 -20.15 -0.04 6.86
CA LEU A 34 -20.68 -0.35 5.54
C LEU A 34 -20.43 -1.82 5.22
N ARG A 35 -21.47 -2.51 4.76
CA ARG A 35 -21.34 -3.88 4.25
C ARG A 35 -21.00 -3.81 2.77
N VAL A 36 -19.88 -4.44 2.39
CA VAL A 36 -19.52 -4.62 0.99
C VAL A 36 -20.49 -5.64 0.37
N PRO A 37 -21.21 -5.32 -0.72
CA PRO A 37 -22.10 -6.27 -1.38
C PRO A 37 -21.38 -7.55 -1.80
N ASP A 38 -22.07 -8.70 -1.70
CA ASP A 38 -21.50 -10.01 -2.02
C ASP A 38 -20.93 -10.08 -3.45
N ALA A 39 -21.56 -9.39 -4.39
CA ALA A 39 -21.05 -9.29 -5.76
C ALA A 39 -19.66 -8.63 -5.82
N ILE A 40 -19.43 -7.57 -5.05
CA ILE A 40 -18.15 -6.86 -4.99
C ILE A 40 -17.12 -7.71 -4.23
N SER A 41 -17.51 -8.30 -3.11
CA SER A 41 -16.64 -9.23 -2.36
C SER A 41 -16.20 -10.40 -3.24
N ARG A 42 -17.13 -11.01 -3.98
CA ARG A 42 -16.83 -12.09 -4.93
C ARG A 42 -15.90 -11.62 -6.05
N LEU A 43 -16.11 -10.42 -6.58
CA LEU A 43 -15.22 -9.84 -7.60
C LEU A 43 -13.81 -9.63 -7.05
N LEU A 44 -13.66 -9.09 -5.84
CA LEU A 44 -12.36 -8.83 -5.22
C LEU A 44 -11.61 -10.13 -4.90
N PHE A 45 -12.28 -11.09 -4.25
CA PHE A 45 -11.64 -12.32 -3.79
C PHE A 45 -11.53 -13.37 -4.90
N VAL A 46 -12.64 -13.72 -5.54
CA VAL A 46 -12.68 -14.80 -6.56
C VAL A 46 -12.24 -14.27 -7.92
N GLY A 47 -12.75 -13.10 -8.34
CA GLY A 47 -12.36 -12.48 -9.59
C GLY A 47 -10.87 -12.10 -9.60
N GLY A 48 -10.42 -11.45 -8.52
CA GLY A 48 -9.01 -11.12 -8.33
C GLY A 48 -8.11 -12.36 -8.38
N ALA A 49 -8.38 -13.38 -7.56
CA ALA A 49 -7.58 -14.60 -7.54
C ALA A 49 -7.62 -15.37 -8.86
N GLY A 50 -8.77 -15.41 -9.55
CA GLY A 50 -8.93 -16.09 -10.84
C GLY A 50 -8.12 -15.45 -11.98
N LEU A 51 -7.88 -14.14 -11.94
CA LEU A 51 -7.05 -13.45 -12.91
C LEU A 51 -5.54 -13.67 -12.69
N ILE A 52 -5.13 -14.03 -11.47
CA ILE A 52 -3.71 -14.11 -11.11
C ILE A 52 -2.92 -15.14 -11.92
N PRO A 53 -3.36 -16.40 -12.11
CA PRO A 53 -2.60 -17.36 -12.90
C PRO A 53 -2.33 -16.88 -14.34
N ILE A 54 -3.31 -16.20 -14.95
CA ILE A 54 -3.20 -15.64 -16.31
C ILE A 54 -2.11 -14.57 -16.33
N ILE A 55 -2.15 -13.65 -15.35
CA ILE A 55 -1.17 -12.56 -15.22
C ILE A 55 0.22 -13.10 -14.88
N ALA A 56 0.31 -14.14 -14.06
CA ALA A 56 1.58 -14.78 -13.70
C ALA A 56 2.24 -15.43 -14.92
N VAL A 57 1.48 -16.19 -15.72
CA VAL A 57 1.98 -16.78 -16.98
C VAL A 57 2.42 -15.69 -17.95
N ALA A 58 1.59 -14.66 -18.17
CA ALA A 58 1.90 -13.56 -19.08
C ALA A 58 3.15 -12.75 -18.69
N ASN A 59 3.50 -12.70 -17.40
CA ASN A 59 4.68 -11.98 -16.92
C ASN A 59 5.96 -12.81 -16.96
N VAL A 60 5.86 -14.12 -16.69
CA VAL A 60 7.02 -15.02 -16.54
C VAL A 60 7.44 -15.65 -17.87
N TYR A 61 6.50 -15.81 -18.80
CA TYR A 61 6.70 -16.45 -20.09
C TYR A 61 6.77 -15.43 -21.23
N ASP A 62 7.81 -15.48 -22.04
CA ASP A 62 7.91 -14.70 -23.28
C ASP A 62 7.46 -15.56 -24.47
N PRO A 63 6.31 -15.28 -25.10
CA PRO A 63 5.79 -16.08 -26.19
C PRO A 63 6.61 -15.93 -27.49
N LEU A 64 7.47 -14.92 -27.59
CA LEU A 64 8.27 -14.65 -28.79
C LEU A 64 9.68 -15.25 -28.73
N ALA A 65 10.08 -15.79 -27.58
CA ALA A 65 11.39 -16.40 -27.38
C ALA A 65 11.28 -17.93 -27.33
N ASP A 66 12.28 -18.63 -27.90
CA ASP A 66 12.33 -20.07 -27.86
C ASP A 66 12.28 -20.61 -26.40
N PRO A 67 11.66 -21.77 -26.15
CA PRO A 67 11.52 -22.34 -24.80
C PRO A 67 12.85 -22.49 -24.04
N THR A 68 13.95 -22.69 -24.76
CA THR A 68 15.30 -22.83 -24.20
C THR A 68 16.03 -21.50 -24.00
N ALA A 69 15.56 -20.41 -24.63
CA ALA A 69 16.15 -19.08 -24.59
C ALA A 69 15.48 -18.14 -23.56
N GLN A 70 14.54 -18.67 -22.75
CA GLN A 70 13.83 -17.91 -21.73
C GLN A 70 14.78 -17.42 -20.62
N ASP A 71 14.80 -16.11 -20.34
CA ASP A 71 15.63 -15.55 -19.28
C ASP A 71 15.03 -15.86 -17.89
N PHE A 72 15.78 -16.61 -17.07
CA PHE A 72 15.41 -17.02 -15.71
C PHE A 72 15.73 -15.96 -14.65
N ARG A 73 16.56 -14.95 -14.94
CA ARG A 73 17.03 -13.98 -13.92
C ARG A 73 16.10 -12.77 -13.76
N ARG A 74 15.17 -12.56 -14.70
CA ARG A 74 14.30 -11.37 -14.73
C ARG A 74 12.94 -11.55 -14.07
N GLY A 75 12.49 -12.78 -13.77
CA GLY A 75 11.12 -12.94 -13.28
C GLY A 75 10.92 -12.42 -11.87
N LEU A 76 11.86 -12.58 -10.94
CA LEU A 76 11.68 -12.08 -9.57
C LEU A 76 11.57 -10.54 -9.49
N SER A 77 12.39 -9.81 -10.26
CA SER A 77 12.32 -8.34 -10.30
C SER A 77 11.05 -7.85 -10.98
N LYS A 78 10.62 -8.52 -12.06
CA LYS A 78 9.31 -8.27 -12.69
C LYS A 78 8.15 -8.58 -11.72
N MET A 79 8.25 -9.66 -10.94
CA MET A 79 7.21 -10.07 -9.98
C MET A 79 6.94 -8.95 -8.98
N VAL A 80 8.01 -8.41 -8.39
CA VAL A 80 7.95 -7.36 -7.36
C VAL A 80 7.39 -6.04 -7.92
N ALA A 81 7.64 -5.74 -9.20
CA ALA A 81 7.22 -4.49 -9.82
C ALA A 81 5.82 -4.53 -10.45
N VAL A 82 5.42 -5.63 -11.10
CA VAL A 82 4.22 -5.67 -11.93
C VAL A 82 2.94 -5.65 -11.10
N LEU A 83 2.85 -6.48 -10.06
CA LEU A 83 1.62 -6.58 -9.28
C LEU A 83 1.26 -5.28 -8.55
N PRO A 84 2.19 -4.60 -7.84
CA PRO A 84 1.86 -3.33 -7.23
C PRO A 84 1.41 -2.28 -8.26
N ARG A 85 2.05 -2.23 -9.44
CA ARG A 85 1.64 -1.33 -10.53
C ARG A 85 0.24 -1.64 -11.05
N LEU A 86 -0.14 -2.92 -11.09
CA LEU A 86 -1.50 -3.34 -11.46
C LEU A 86 -2.52 -2.93 -10.39
N LEU A 87 -2.18 -3.05 -9.10
CA LEU A 87 -3.07 -2.73 -7.98
C LEU A 87 -3.21 -1.21 -7.72
N LEU A 88 -2.28 -0.38 -8.20
CA LEU A 88 -2.34 1.09 -8.07
C LEU A 88 -3.69 1.69 -8.48
N PRO A 89 -4.19 1.52 -9.73
CA PRO A 89 -5.46 2.12 -10.15
C PRO A 89 -6.65 1.63 -9.32
N PHE A 90 -6.67 0.34 -8.93
CA PHE A 90 -7.72 -0.18 -8.06
C PHE A 90 -7.68 0.44 -6.67
N THR A 91 -6.48 0.62 -6.12
CA THR A 91 -6.28 1.30 -4.83
C THR A 91 -6.79 2.74 -4.88
N VAL A 92 -6.49 3.48 -5.97
CA VAL A 92 -7.03 4.85 -6.16
C VAL A 92 -8.55 4.84 -6.16
N VAL A 93 -9.18 3.95 -6.94
CA VAL A 93 -10.65 3.86 -7.02
C VAL A 93 -11.25 3.55 -5.66
N VAL A 94 -10.72 2.55 -4.96
CA VAL A 94 -11.19 2.17 -3.61
C VAL A 94 -11.07 3.33 -2.64
N LEU A 95 -9.92 4.02 -2.60
CA LEU A 95 -9.70 5.14 -1.69
C LEU A 95 -10.60 6.35 -2.00
N VAL A 96 -10.84 6.65 -3.28
CA VAL A 96 -11.75 7.73 -3.68
C VAL A 96 -13.18 7.40 -3.24
N ILE A 97 -13.66 6.19 -3.52
CA ILE A 97 -14.99 5.75 -3.08
C ILE A 97 -15.07 5.79 -1.56
N TYR A 98 -14.05 5.27 -0.87
CA TYR A 98 -13.98 5.25 0.58
C TYR A 98 -14.08 6.66 1.18
N LEU A 99 -13.29 7.62 0.69
CA LEU A 99 -13.36 9.01 1.12
C LEU A 99 -14.75 9.62 0.88
N GLY A 100 -15.40 9.28 -0.24
CA GLY A 100 -16.78 9.69 -0.53
C GLY A 100 -17.78 9.18 0.50
N PHE A 101 -17.53 8.03 1.14
CA PHE A 101 -18.40 7.46 2.16
C PHE A 101 -18.14 7.98 3.59
N ILE A 102 -16.96 8.54 3.88
CA ILE A 102 -16.62 9.05 5.22
C ILE A 102 -17.65 10.03 5.78
N PRO A 103 -18.14 11.05 5.03
CA PRO A 103 -19.11 12.01 5.58
C PRO A 103 -20.41 11.39 6.09
N PHE A 104 -20.83 10.25 5.52
CA PHE A 104 -22.08 9.58 5.90
C PHE A 104 -21.95 8.75 7.18
N ASN A 105 -20.73 8.32 7.53
CA ASN A 105 -20.45 7.47 8.70
C ASN A 105 -19.24 7.97 9.51
N PHE A 106 -19.09 9.29 9.63
CA PHE A 106 -17.88 9.93 10.16
C PHE A 106 -17.51 9.48 11.59
N MET A 107 -18.49 9.18 12.43
CA MET A 107 -18.25 8.80 13.84
C MET A 107 -17.92 7.32 14.05
N ALA A 108 -18.02 6.47 13.03
CA ALA A 108 -17.86 5.02 13.20
C ALA A 108 -16.48 4.63 13.79
N PRO A 109 -15.34 5.17 13.32
CA PRO A 109 -14.03 4.88 13.90
C PRO A 109 -13.77 5.48 15.29
N PHE A 110 -14.49 6.54 15.65
CA PHE A 110 -14.36 7.18 16.96
C PHE A 110 -14.97 6.31 18.06
N ASN A 111 -16.02 5.56 17.70
CA ASN A 111 -16.77 4.72 18.63
C ASN A 111 -16.27 3.27 18.70
N ASN A 112 -15.72 2.73 17.61
CA ASN A 112 -15.30 1.34 17.54
C ASN A 112 -13.77 1.17 17.54
N ARG A 113 -13.28 0.35 18.48
CA ARG A 113 -11.85 0.11 18.69
C ARG A 113 -11.16 -0.72 17.61
N ASP A 114 -11.89 -1.60 16.95
CA ASP A 114 -11.33 -2.56 16.01
C ASP A 114 -11.00 -1.92 14.65
N THR A 115 -11.56 -0.73 14.39
CA THR A 115 -11.31 0.07 13.17
C THR A 115 -9.85 0.51 13.03
N LEU A 116 -9.13 0.68 14.15
CA LEU A 116 -7.73 1.11 14.12
C LEU A 116 -6.80 0.05 13.54
N ILE A 117 -7.06 -1.24 13.81
CA ILE A 117 -6.26 -2.34 13.28
C ILE A 117 -6.35 -2.33 11.75
N VAL A 118 -7.56 -2.12 11.23
CA VAL A 118 -7.82 -2.02 9.79
C VAL A 118 -7.06 -0.86 9.17
N TYR A 119 -7.11 0.35 9.75
CA TYR A 119 -6.40 1.51 9.18
C TYR A 119 -4.88 1.34 9.18
N ASN A 120 -4.32 0.74 10.24
CA ASN A 120 -2.89 0.44 10.27
C ASN A 120 -2.51 -0.62 9.23
N GLY A 121 -3.34 -1.67 9.08
CA GLY A 121 -3.18 -2.68 8.03
C GLY A 121 -3.25 -2.08 6.63
N MET A 122 -4.20 -1.17 6.39
CA MET A 122 -4.31 -0.40 5.15
C MET A 122 -3.04 0.39 4.87
N LEU A 123 -2.55 1.13 5.87
CA LEU A 123 -1.38 1.96 5.73
C LEU A 123 -0.15 1.11 5.38
N PHE A 124 0.02 -0.04 6.04
CA PHE A 124 1.09 -0.99 5.71
C PHE A 124 0.98 -1.51 4.28
N ALA A 125 -0.22 -1.92 3.86
CA ALA A 125 -0.48 -2.40 2.51
C ALA A 125 -0.17 -1.32 1.45
N VAL A 126 -0.56 -0.07 1.70
CA VAL A 126 -0.26 1.06 0.82
C VAL A 126 1.23 1.34 0.75
N ILE A 127 1.94 1.40 1.87
CA ILE A 127 3.39 1.67 1.85
C ILE A 127 4.11 0.57 1.07
N GLY A 128 3.74 -0.70 1.28
CA GLY A 128 4.25 -1.82 0.49
C GLY A 128 3.93 -1.70 -1.01
N LEU A 129 2.69 -1.29 -1.33
CA LEU A 129 2.26 -1.03 -2.71
C LEU A 129 3.09 0.07 -3.37
N LEU A 130 3.29 1.21 -2.70
CA LEU A 130 4.05 2.34 -3.23
C LEU A 130 5.53 1.98 -3.41
N LEU A 131 6.13 1.28 -2.44
CA LEU A 131 7.51 0.82 -2.52
C LEU A 131 7.70 -0.16 -3.70
N GLY A 132 6.82 -1.16 -3.81
CA GLY A 132 6.88 -2.15 -4.89
C GLY A 132 6.55 -1.58 -6.27
N ALA A 133 5.72 -0.54 -6.35
CA ALA A 133 5.38 0.09 -7.62
C ALA A 133 6.48 1.03 -8.15
N THR A 134 7.38 1.50 -7.26
CA THR A 134 8.45 2.46 -7.60
C THR A 134 9.45 1.83 -8.58
N PRO A 135 9.76 2.48 -9.72
CA PRO A 135 10.74 1.95 -10.68
C PRO A 135 12.16 1.96 -10.12
N LEU A 136 12.94 0.94 -10.44
CA LEU A 136 14.35 0.87 -10.03
C LEU A 136 15.24 1.76 -10.90
N ARG A 137 14.88 1.96 -12.17
CA ARG A 137 15.63 2.77 -13.13
C ARG A 137 14.70 3.60 -14.01
N ALA A 138 15.16 4.76 -14.46
CA ALA A 138 14.38 5.70 -15.26
C ALA A 138 14.14 5.24 -16.71
N ASP A 139 14.94 4.31 -17.22
CA ASP A 139 14.84 3.72 -18.56
C ASP A 139 13.92 2.49 -18.63
N GLU A 140 13.37 2.04 -17.48
CA GLU A 140 12.54 0.85 -17.39
C GLU A 140 11.17 1.00 -18.09
N LEU A 141 10.66 2.24 -18.21
CA LEU A 141 9.29 2.52 -18.66
C LEU A 141 9.27 3.62 -19.72
N SER A 142 8.30 3.53 -20.65
CA SER A 142 8.08 4.59 -21.62
C SER A 142 7.66 5.90 -20.92
N PRO A 143 7.94 7.08 -21.51
CA PRO A 143 7.62 8.36 -20.87
C PRO A 143 6.14 8.53 -20.50
N ARG A 144 5.23 7.94 -21.29
CA ARG A 144 3.79 7.94 -21.02
C ARG A 144 3.45 7.13 -19.76
N TYR A 145 4.00 5.92 -19.64
CA TYR A 145 3.78 5.07 -18.46
C TYR A 145 4.41 5.66 -17.20
N GLN A 146 5.59 6.29 -17.29
CA GLN A 146 6.19 6.99 -16.15
C GLN A 146 5.29 8.11 -15.62
N THR A 147 4.70 8.90 -16.53
CA THR A 147 3.80 9.99 -16.15
C THR A 147 2.55 9.46 -15.45
N ALA A 148 1.93 8.41 -15.99
CA ALA A 148 0.75 7.77 -15.39
C ALA A 148 1.07 7.14 -14.03
N LEU A 149 2.20 6.43 -13.92
CA LEU A 149 2.65 5.80 -12.68
C LEU A 149 2.92 6.83 -11.59
N ARG A 150 3.64 7.91 -11.92
CA ARG A 150 3.89 9.02 -10.99
C ARG A 150 2.58 9.66 -10.52
N ALA A 151 1.64 9.91 -11.43
CA ALA A 151 0.33 10.45 -11.09
C ALA A 151 -0.45 9.52 -10.15
N GLY A 152 -0.42 8.21 -10.40
CA GLY A 152 -1.04 7.21 -9.53
C GLY A 152 -0.44 7.18 -8.13
N ILE A 153 0.90 7.15 -8.01
CA ILE A 153 1.61 7.20 -6.73
C ILE A 153 1.25 8.48 -5.95
N LEU A 154 1.24 9.63 -6.63
CA LEU A 154 0.85 10.91 -6.03
C LEU A 154 -0.60 10.92 -5.56
N ALA A 155 -1.52 10.42 -6.39
CA ALA A 155 -2.94 10.33 -6.04
C ALA A 155 -3.12 9.48 -4.78
N ILE A 156 -2.50 8.30 -4.72
CA ILE A 156 -2.57 7.44 -3.52
C ILE A 156 -1.95 8.13 -2.32
N ALA A 157 -0.78 8.74 -2.45
CA ALA A 157 -0.12 9.43 -1.33
C ALA A 157 -1.05 10.50 -0.72
N VAL A 158 -1.67 11.33 -1.56
CA VAL A 158 -2.62 12.36 -1.11
C VAL A 158 -3.86 11.74 -0.48
N LEU A 159 -4.51 10.77 -1.13
CA LEU A 159 -5.72 10.12 -0.62
C LEU A 159 -5.46 9.45 0.74
N VAL A 160 -4.31 8.77 0.87
CA VAL A 160 -3.94 8.06 2.10
C VAL A 160 -3.56 9.02 3.20
N ILE A 161 -2.94 10.17 2.91
CA ILE A 161 -2.75 11.22 3.92
C ILE A 161 -4.10 11.64 4.50
N VAL A 162 -5.13 11.85 3.67
CA VAL A 162 -6.47 12.25 4.14
C VAL A 162 -7.09 11.15 5.01
N VAL A 163 -7.10 9.90 4.53
CA VAL A 163 -7.64 8.77 5.31
C VAL A 163 -6.86 8.57 6.62
N SER A 164 -5.54 8.70 6.58
CA SER A 164 -4.68 8.51 7.76
C SER A 164 -4.82 9.65 8.75
N ALA A 165 -5.01 10.89 8.30
CA ALA A 165 -5.30 12.03 9.18
C ALA A 165 -6.65 11.83 9.90
N TYR A 166 -7.66 11.32 9.19
CA TYR A 166 -8.94 10.95 9.78
C TYR A 166 -8.81 9.83 10.82
N ALA A 167 -8.08 8.76 10.51
CA ALA A 167 -7.80 7.68 11.46
C ALA A 167 -6.97 8.16 12.67
N LEU A 168 -5.99 9.04 12.44
CA LEU A 168 -5.16 9.64 13.49
C LEU A 168 -6.02 10.51 14.42
N ALA A 169 -6.94 11.31 13.88
CA ALA A 169 -7.88 12.08 14.68
C ALA A 169 -8.74 11.19 15.58
N ALA A 170 -9.22 10.06 15.07
CA ALA A 170 -10.00 9.10 15.86
C ALA A 170 -9.19 8.50 17.02
N ILE A 171 -7.93 8.08 16.81
CA ILE A 171 -7.10 7.54 17.91
C ILE A 171 -6.71 8.61 18.93
N VAL A 172 -6.42 9.83 18.48
CA VAL A 172 -6.10 10.95 19.37
C VAL A 172 -7.31 11.29 20.23
N TYR A 173 -8.51 11.39 19.65
CA TYR A 173 -9.75 11.62 20.38
C TYR A 173 -9.96 10.59 21.49
N ARG A 174 -9.80 9.30 21.16
CA ARG A 174 -9.94 8.20 22.12
C ARG A 174 -8.85 8.19 23.19
N THR A 175 -7.66 8.65 22.84
CA THR A 175 -6.52 8.80 23.78
C THR A 175 -6.78 9.91 24.78
N VAL A 176 -7.35 11.02 24.35
CA VAL A 176 -7.76 12.12 25.25
C VAL A 176 -8.85 11.65 26.22
N GLN A 177 -9.81 10.84 25.77
CA GLN A 177 -10.89 10.34 26.63
C GLN A 177 -10.48 9.20 27.57
N GLY A 178 -9.70 8.25 27.08
CA GLY A 178 -9.40 6.99 27.79
C GLY A 178 -7.97 6.85 28.26
N GLY A 179 -7.18 7.92 28.20
CA GLY A 179 -5.76 7.92 28.55
C GLY A 179 -4.84 7.35 27.47
N LEU A 180 -3.55 7.59 27.63
CA LEU A 180 -2.49 7.05 26.79
C LEU A 180 -2.16 5.63 27.24
N THR A 181 -2.18 4.69 26.30
CA THR A 181 -1.72 3.31 26.51
C THR A 181 -0.58 3.00 25.56
N LEU A 182 0.20 1.98 25.90
CA LEU A 182 1.32 1.47 25.09
C LEU A 182 0.95 1.31 23.60
N ASN A 183 -0.14 0.59 23.34
CA ASN A 183 -0.62 0.33 21.98
C ASN A 183 -1.06 1.63 21.27
N ARG A 184 -1.72 2.55 21.99
CA ARG A 184 -2.16 3.84 21.40
C ARG A 184 -0.97 4.71 21.03
N LEU A 185 0.04 4.78 21.89
CA LEU A 185 1.28 5.52 21.60
C LEU A 185 1.98 4.95 20.36
N ALA A 186 2.12 3.63 20.29
CA ALA A 186 2.72 2.95 19.14
C ALA A 186 1.99 3.28 17.83
N VAL A 187 0.65 3.19 17.85
CA VAL A 187 -0.21 3.49 16.69
C VAL A 187 -0.15 4.97 16.30
N ILE A 188 -0.20 5.90 17.26
CA ILE A 188 -0.15 7.34 16.99
C ILE A 188 1.16 7.72 16.33
N GLY A 189 2.30 7.27 16.88
CA GLY A 189 3.60 7.60 16.30
C GLY A 189 3.82 6.93 14.94
N TRP A 190 3.36 5.68 14.77
CA TRP A 190 3.38 5.01 13.47
C TRP A 190 2.59 5.79 12.41
N ASN A 191 1.35 6.19 12.71
CA ASN A 191 0.53 6.97 11.77
C ASN A 191 1.14 8.34 11.48
N SER A 192 1.65 9.03 12.50
CA SER A 192 2.28 10.35 12.34
C SER A 192 3.51 10.29 11.44
N LEU A 193 4.38 9.28 11.64
CA LEU A 193 5.56 9.06 10.81
C LEU A 193 5.17 8.81 9.35
N ASN A 194 4.19 7.94 9.11
CA ASN A 194 3.75 7.61 7.77
C ASN A 194 3.07 8.78 7.05
N ILE A 195 2.24 9.57 7.76
CA ILE A 195 1.66 10.81 7.22
C ILE A 195 2.78 11.79 6.87
N GLY A 196 3.77 11.97 7.75
CA GLY A 196 4.93 12.81 7.49
C GLY A 196 5.74 12.35 6.27
N LEU A 197 5.97 11.04 6.15
CA LEU A 197 6.67 10.43 5.01
C LEU A 197 5.93 10.66 3.69
N LEU A 198 4.62 10.39 3.66
CA LEU A 198 3.78 10.61 2.48
C LEU A 198 3.66 12.11 2.14
N GLY A 199 3.61 12.97 3.16
CA GLY A 199 3.62 14.43 2.99
C GLY A 199 4.92 14.93 2.37
N LEU A 200 6.06 14.43 2.87
CA LEU A 200 7.38 14.72 2.31
C LEU A 200 7.52 14.18 0.88
N LEU A 201 7.01 12.98 0.61
CA LEU A 201 6.96 12.37 -0.71
C LEU A 201 6.22 13.29 -1.67
N THR A 202 5.01 13.68 -1.29
CA THR A 202 4.15 14.58 -2.08
C THR A 202 4.84 15.91 -2.33
N TYR A 203 5.41 16.54 -1.29
CA TYR A 203 6.13 17.80 -1.40
C TYR A 203 7.34 17.72 -2.33
N ARG A 204 8.22 16.72 -2.16
CA ARG A 204 9.41 16.55 -3.00
C ARG A 204 9.03 16.25 -4.44
N GLN A 205 7.98 15.46 -4.66
CA GLN A 205 7.46 15.21 -6.00
C GLN A 205 6.99 16.49 -6.68
N PHE A 206 6.29 17.39 -5.99
CA PHE A 206 5.91 18.67 -6.57
C PHE A 206 7.11 19.60 -6.81
N ARG A 207 8.12 19.59 -5.93
CA ARG A 207 9.31 20.46 -6.02
C ARG A 207 10.35 20.01 -7.05
N SER A 208 10.62 18.71 -7.15
CA SER A 208 11.71 18.15 -7.97
C SER A 208 11.37 17.99 -9.46
N GLY A 209 10.11 18.24 -9.85
CA GLY A 209 9.69 18.17 -11.25
C GLY A 209 9.62 16.74 -11.83
N LYS A 210 9.38 16.64 -13.14
CA LYS A 210 9.22 15.35 -13.85
C LYS A 210 10.52 14.59 -14.05
N GLU A 211 11.67 15.25 -14.01
CA GLU A 211 12.95 14.63 -14.38
C GLU A 211 13.55 13.82 -13.22
N LYS A 212 13.46 14.33 -11.98
CA LYS A 212 14.07 13.72 -10.78
C LYS A 212 13.07 12.99 -9.89
N TRP A 213 11.93 12.59 -10.45
CA TRP A 213 10.82 12.04 -9.68
C TRP A 213 11.17 10.69 -9.02
N ILE A 214 11.91 9.82 -9.71
CA ILE A 214 12.34 8.51 -9.16
C ILE A 214 13.36 8.69 -8.05
N GLU A 215 14.39 9.54 -8.27
CA GLU A 215 15.39 9.87 -7.25
C GLU A 215 14.73 10.45 -5.99
N SER A 216 13.76 11.33 -6.18
CA SER A 216 12.97 11.90 -5.09
C SER A 216 12.18 10.84 -4.31
N LEU A 217 11.61 9.83 -4.98
CA LEU A 217 10.92 8.72 -4.31
C LEU A 217 11.91 7.89 -3.48
N HIS A 218 13.01 7.44 -4.09
CA HIS A 218 14.03 6.65 -3.40
C HIS A 218 14.63 7.39 -2.19
N ALA A 219 14.95 8.67 -2.35
CA ALA A 219 15.46 9.49 -1.26
C ALA A 219 14.43 9.68 -0.12
N THR A 220 13.14 9.62 -0.43
CA THR A 220 12.09 9.74 0.58
C THR A 220 11.90 8.43 1.33
N PHE A 221 11.84 7.30 0.61
CA PHE A 221 11.77 5.98 1.25
C PHE A 221 13.01 5.66 2.08
N SER A 222 14.20 6.03 1.60
CA SER A 222 15.45 5.87 2.38
C SER A 222 15.40 6.63 3.71
N LEU A 223 14.92 7.88 3.69
CA LEU A 223 14.71 8.65 4.93
C LEU A 223 13.61 8.02 5.81
N GLY A 224 12.54 7.51 5.20
CA GLY A 224 11.46 6.79 5.88
C GLY A 224 11.97 5.56 6.64
N SER A 225 12.88 4.78 6.04
CA SER A 225 13.51 3.62 6.68
C SER A 225 14.27 4.00 7.96
N VAL A 226 14.99 5.12 7.94
CA VAL A 226 15.66 5.65 9.14
C VAL A 226 14.62 6.03 10.20
N GLY A 227 13.54 6.70 9.80
CA GLY A 227 12.43 7.03 10.69
C GLY A 227 11.82 5.78 11.34
N TYR A 228 11.54 4.73 10.56
CA TYR A 228 10.99 3.47 11.10
C TYR A 228 11.95 2.81 12.07
N PHE A 229 13.25 2.80 11.77
CA PHE A 229 14.26 2.25 12.68
C PHE A 229 14.30 3.02 14.01
N VAL A 230 14.33 4.36 13.95
CA VAL A 230 14.30 5.21 15.15
C VAL A 230 13.03 4.97 15.96
N TRP A 231 11.87 4.88 15.30
CA TRP A 231 10.60 4.61 15.97
C TRP A 231 10.56 3.22 16.61
N ALA A 232 11.03 2.19 15.91
CA ALA A 232 11.11 0.84 16.46
C ALA A 232 12.09 0.74 17.64
N ALA A 233 13.24 1.41 17.56
CA ALA A 233 14.20 1.51 18.66
C ALA A 233 13.59 2.24 19.86
N PHE A 234 12.89 3.35 19.64
CA PHE A 234 12.16 4.05 20.69
C PHE A 234 11.12 3.13 21.35
N LEU A 235 10.31 2.41 20.55
CA LEU A 235 9.31 1.50 21.08
C LEU A 235 9.93 0.36 21.90
N THR A 236 11.09 -0.16 21.49
CA THR A 236 11.72 -1.29 22.17
C THR A 236 12.45 -0.85 23.45
N LEU A 237 13.12 0.31 23.41
CA LEU A 237 14.01 0.76 24.48
C LEU A 237 13.33 1.67 25.49
N ALA A 238 12.42 2.56 25.06
CA ALA A 238 11.81 3.56 25.93
C ALA A 238 10.51 3.07 26.58
N LEU A 239 9.72 2.22 25.91
CA LEU A 239 8.43 1.80 26.45
C LEU A 239 8.49 1.08 27.80
N PRO A 240 9.47 0.18 28.09
CA PRO A 240 9.57 -0.47 29.40
C PRO A 240 9.78 0.50 30.57
N TRP A 241 10.20 1.75 30.30
CA TRP A 241 10.40 2.78 31.31
C TRP A 241 9.23 3.76 31.40
N LEU A 242 8.40 3.82 30.35
CA LEU A 242 7.26 4.75 30.26
C LEU A 242 5.94 4.13 30.74
N PHE A 243 5.84 2.80 30.76
CA PHE A 243 4.67 2.01 31.16
C PHE A 243 5.10 0.81 32.00
#